data_AF-A0A840PWX9-F1
#
_entry.id   AF-A0A840PWX9-F1
#
_cell.length_a   1.000
_cell.length_b   1.000
_cell.length_c   1.000
_cell.angle_alpha   90.00
_cell.angle_beta   90.00
_cell.angle_gamma   90.00
#
_symmetry.space_group_name_H-M   'P 1'
#
loop_
_entity.id
_entity.type
_entity.pdbx_description
1 polymer ?
#
loop_
_entity_poly.entity_id
_entity_poly.type
_entity_poly.pdbx_seq_one_letter_code
_entity_poly.pdbx_strand_id
1 'polypeptide(L)'
;MIMNRLVKECINEQGKKVYRMATYDIEVIAKSNGGLSPTIIYLHNNQDVTDDIRDIRFGARSPYSYIEDYDEFQTMLYNKEQKAINDLYDSISLRPKNMTTTEQTLWSIGVLVLMSIPLLVAMLIFH
;
A
#
# COMPACT_ATOMS: atom_id res chain seq x y z
N MET A 1 16.90 25.12 10.61
CA MET A 1 15.76 24.92 9.69
C MET A 1 15.91 23.50 9.20
N ILE A 2 15.15 22.54 9.75
CA ILE A 2 15.26 21.14 9.34
C ILE A 2 14.63 21.07 7.95
N MET A 3 15.49 21.11 6.93
CA MET A 3 15.06 21.02 5.55
C MET A 3 14.82 19.54 5.29
N ASN A 4 13.55 19.18 5.17
CA ASN A 4 13.11 17.83 4.87
C ASN A 4 13.87 17.30 3.64
N ARG A 5 14.43 16.09 3.71
CA ARG A 5 15.31 15.57 2.64
C ARG A 5 14.59 15.35 1.31
N LEU A 6 13.26 15.30 1.33
CA LEU A 6 12.40 15.13 0.16
C LEU A 6 12.00 16.47 -0.49
N VAL A 7 12.43 17.61 0.05
CA VAL A 7 12.14 18.94 -0.47
C VAL A 7 13.42 19.62 -0.90
N LYS A 8 13.48 20.06 -2.15
CA LYS A 8 14.60 20.83 -2.70
C LYS A 8 14.17 22.26 -3.00
N GLU A 9 15.12 23.17 -2.88
CA GLU A 9 14.95 24.55 -3.28
C GLU A 9 15.39 24.72 -4.74
N CYS A 10 14.58 25.39 -5.55
CA CYS A 10 14.86 25.65 -6.96
C CYS A 10 14.40 27.05 -7.36
N ILE A 11 14.90 27.52 -8.51
CA ILE A 11 14.50 28.80 -9.09
C ILE A 11 13.46 28.51 -10.17
N ASN A 12 12.27 29.11 -10.06
CA ASN A 12 11.24 28.96 -11.08
C ASN A 12 11.55 29.82 -12.33
N GLU A 13 10.75 29.67 -13.38
CA GLU A 13 10.91 30.41 -14.64
C GLU A 13 10.82 31.94 -14.49
N GLN A 14 10.27 32.42 -13.37
CA GLN A 14 10.13 33.83 -13.02
C GLN A 14 11.31 34.35 -12.17
N GLY A 15 12.37 33.54 -11.98
CA GLY A 15 13.53 33.91 -11.18
C GLY A 15 13.28 33.88 -9.66
N LYS A 16 12.14 33.34 -9.20
CA LYS A 16 11.78 33.27 -7.78
C LYS A 16 12.28 31.96 -7.16
N LYS A 17 12.78 32.07 -5.93
CA LYS A 17 13.14 30.92 -5.09
C LYS A 17 11.87 30.21 -4.62
N VAL A 18 11.69 28.97 -5.02
CA VAL A 18 10.53 28.11 -4.72
C VAL A 18 11.00 26.76 -4.22
N TYR A 19 10.13 26.03 -3.51
CA TYR A 19 10.42 24.67 -3.09
C TYR A 19 9.64 23.69 -3.94
N ARG A 20 10.29 22.57 -4.27
CA ARG A 20 9.70 21.46 -5.02
C ARG A 20 10.12 20.14 -4.42
N MET A 21 9.41 19.08 -4.77
CA MET A 21 9.78 17.73 -4.36
C MET A 21 11.13 17.33 -4.99
N ALA A 22 12.01 16.77 -4.18
CA ALA A 22 13.32 16.32 -4.61
C ALA A 22 13.22 15.09 -5.52
N THR A 23 12.25 14.22 -5.24
CA THR A 23 12.04 12.93 -5.90
C THR A 23 10.57 12.52 -5.87
N TYR A 24 10.17 11.71 -6.84
CA TYR A 24 8.87 11.02 -6.92
C TYR A 24 9.02 9.49 -6.78
N ASP A 25 10.27 9.03 -6.66
CA ASP A 25 10.61 7.62 -6.55
C ASP A 25 10.53 7.14 -5.10
N ILE A 26 9.30 7.12 -4.58
CA ILE A 26 8.99 6.62 -3.24
C ILE A 26 8.27 5.29 -3.38
N GLU A 27 8.82 4.26 -2.75
CA GLU A 27 8.16 2.97 -2.58
C GLU A 27 7.25 3.04 -1.36
N VAL A 28 6.06 2.44 -1.47
CA VAL A 28 5.07 2.42 -0.39
C VAL A 28 4.77 0.97 -0.05
N ILE A 29 4.91 0.62 1.22
CA ILE A 29 4.71 -0.74 1.72
C ILE A 29 3.66 -0.69 2.81
N ALA A 30 2.61 -1.50 2.67
CA ALA A 30 1.64 -1.73 3.73
C ALA A 30 1.98 -3.02 4.47
N LYS A 31 2.01 -2.98 5.81
CA LYS A 31 2.23 -4.14 6.68
C LYS A 31 1.08 -4.33 7.65
N SER A 32 0.68 -5.57 7.87
CA SER A 32 -0.25 -5.93 8.94
C SER A 32 0.51 -6.14 10.25
N ASN A 33 0.19 -5.36 11.27
CA ASN A 33 0.78 -5.48 12.62
C ASN A 33 -0.18 -6.17 13.60
N GLY A 34 -1.08 -7.03 13.11
CA GLY A 34 -2.06 -7.75 13.94
C GLY A 34 -3.27 -6.92 14.41
N GLY A 35 -3.32 -5.63 14.07
CA GLY A 35 -4.48 -4.76 14.26
C GLY A 35 -5.33 -4.59 12.99
N LEU A 36 -6.49 -3.93 13.11
CA LEU A 36 -7.41 -3.68 11.99
C LEU A 36 -6.87 -2.71 10.93
N SER A 37 -5.93 -1.84 11.30
CA SER A 37 -5.37 -0.83 10.38
C SER A 37 -3.96 -1.21 9.93
N PRO A 38 -3.70 -1.29 8.61
CA PRO A 38 -2.37 -1.56 8.10
C PRO A 38 -1.43 -0.37 8.37
N THR A 39 -0.18 -0.66 8.71
CA THR A 39 0.86 0.35 8.85
C THR A 39 1.52 0.60 7.50
N ILE A 40 1.55 1.86 7.07
CA ILE A 40 2.18 2.29 5.82
C ILE A 40 3.60 2.77 6.12
N ILE A 41 4.57 2.24 5.38
CA ILE A 41 5.99 2.62 5.43
C ILE A 41 6.37 3.17 4.06
N TYR A 42 7.17 4.22 4.04
CA TYR A 42 7.66 4.86 2.82
C TYR A 42 9.16 4.71 2.72
N LEU A 43 9.64 4.22 1.58
CA LEU A 43 11.06 4.03 1.31
C LEU A 43 11.48 4.89 0.13
N HIS A 44 12.66 5.50 0.23
CA HIS A 44 13.36 6.12 -0.90
C HIS A 44 14.80 5.62 -0.90
N ASN A 45 15.27 5.04 -2.01
CA ASN A 45 16.59 4.40 -2.08
C ASN A 45 16.86 3.43 -0.92
N ASN A 46 15.86 2.61 -0.58
CA ASN A 46 15.94 1.64 0.51
C ASN A 46 16.11 2.25 1.92
N GLN A 47 15.94 3.57 2.07
CA GLN A 47 15.94 4.29 3.34
C GLN A 47 14.51 4.62 3.76
N ASP A 48 14.20 4.46 5.05
CA ASP A 48 12.92 4.88 5.61
C ASP A 48 12.82 6.41 5.64
N VAL A 49 11.81 6.92 4.93
CA VAL A 49 11.48 8.35 4.83
C VAL A 49 10.06 8.63 5.32
N THR A 50 9.50 7.71 6.11
CA THR A 50 8.13 7.83 6.65
C THR A 50 7.97 9.09 7.48
N ASP A 51 8.94 9.38 8.35
CA ASP A 51 8.91 10.59 9.19
C ASP A 51 9.07 11.86 8.34
N ASP A 52 9.91 11.84 7.30
CA ASP A 52 10.02 12.96 6.37
C ASP A 52 8.67 13.24 5.67
N ILE A 53 7.96 12.22 5.22
CA ILE A 53 6.63 12.41 4.61
C ILE A 53 5.61 12.90 5.62
N ARG A 54 5.66 12.41 6.87
CA ARG A 54 4.79 12.90 7.95
C ARG A 54 5.06 14.35 8.29
N ASP A 55 6.32 14.77 8.33
CA ASP A 55 6.71 16.16 8.55
C ASP A 55 6.19 17.09 7.45
N ILE A 56 6.15 16.64 6.19
CA ILE A 56 5.57 17.41 5.08
C ILE A 56 4.04 17.51 5.24
N ARG A 57 3.37 16.38 5.49
CA ARG A 57 1.89 16.30 5.53
C ARG A 57 1.29 16.95 6.77
N PHE A 58 1.92 16.79 7.92
CA PHE A 58 1.41 17.16 9.23
C PHE A 58 2.26 18.24 9.92
N GLY A 59 3.23 18.81 9.20
CA GLY A 59 4.02 19.92 9.70
C GLY A 59 3.18 21.17 9.99
N ALA A 60 3.76 22.09 10.76
CA ALA A 60 3.06 23.32 11.19
C ALA A 60 2.67 24.26 10.04
N ARG A 61 3.34 24.16 8.88
CA ARG A 61 3.00 24.91 7.67
C ARG A 61 2.36 23.98 6.66
N SER A 62 1.25 24.41 6.06
CA SER A 62 0.60 23.66 4.99
C SER A 62 1.56 23.45 3.82
N PRO A 63 1.78 22.21 3.35
CA PRO A 63 2.70 21.93 2.24
C PRO A 63 2.31 22.64 0.95
N TYR A 64 1.01 22.83 0.70
CA TYR A 64 0.48 23.60 -0.44
C TYR A 64 0.90 25.08 -0.45
N SER A 65 1.37 25.62 0.69
CA SER A 65 1.78 27.02 0.78
C SER A 65 3.21 27.30 0.34
N TYR A 66 4.06 26.27 0.28
CA TYR A 66 5.50 26.44 0.01
C TYR A 66 6.08 25.47 -1.01
N ILE A 67 5.42 24.34 -1.28
CA ILE A 67 5.84 23.35 -2.28
C ILE A 67 4.92 23.48 -3.51
N GLU A 68 5.49 23.85 -4.66
CA GLU A 68 4.70 24.10 -5.89
C GLU A 68 4.05 22.82 -6.44
N ASP A 69 4.78 21.70 -6.42
CA ASP A 69 4.41 20.43 -7.04
C ASP A 69 3.81 19.42 -6.04
N TYR A 70 3.33 19.91 -4.89
CA TYR A 70 2.81 19.06 -3.83
C TYR A 70 1.56 18.29 -4.22
N ASP A 71 0.69 18.86 -5.05
CA ASP A 71 -0.55 18.20 -5.48
C ASP A 71 -0.28 16.94 -6.32
N GLU A 72 0.69 17.04 -7.24
CA GLU A 72 1.17 15.92 -8.05
C GLU A 72 1.79 14.84 -7.16
N PHE A 73 2.62 15.27 -6.20
CA PHE A 73 3.23 14.37 -5.23
C PHE A 73 2.20 13.64 -4.36
N GLN A 74 1.21 14.37 -3.85
CA GLN A 74 0.15 13.81 -3.01
C GLN A 74 -0.71 12.80 -3.78
N THR A 75 -1.02 13.11 -5.04
CA THR A 75 -1.76 12.20 -5.94
C THR A 75 -0.96 10.92 -6.21
N MET A 76 0.34 11.05 -6.48
CA MET A 76 1.23 9.92 -6.67
C MET A 76 1.30 9.02 -5.42
N LEU A 77 1.50 9.61 -4.24
CA LEU A 77 1.53 8.87 -2.99
C LEU A 77 0.20 8.16 -2.72
N TYR A 78 -0.93 8.85 -2.89
CA TYR A 78 -2.26 8.26 -2.70
C TYR A 78 -2.46 7.01 -3.55
N ASN A 79 -2.09 7.06 -4.84
CA ASN A 79 -2.20 5.91 -5.74
C ASN A 79 -1.32 4.74 -5.29
N LYS A 80 -0.10 5.02 -4.83
CA LYS A 80 0.82 3.99 -4.31
C LYS A 80 0.35 3.40 -2.99
N GLU A 81 -0.21 4.22 -2.08
CA GLU A 81 -0.80 3.78 -0.82
C GLU A 81 -1.98 2.84 -1.07
N GLN A 82 -2.91 3.20 -1.95
CA GLN A 82 -4.04 2.34 -2.32
C GLN A 82 -3.57 1.01 -2.90
N LYS A 83 -2.56 1.05 -3.78
CA LYS A 83 -1.98 -0.17 -4.34
C LYS A 83 -1.35 -1.04 -3.25
N ALA A 84 -0.52 -0.47 -2.37
CA ALA A 84 0.15 -1.22 -1.30
C ALA A 84 -0.86 -1.85 -0.33
N ILE A 85 -1.93 -1.14 0.01
CA ILE A 85 -3.02 -1.66 0.84
C ILE A 85 -3.75 -2.82 0.14
N ASN A 86 -4.05 -2.68 -1.15
CA ASN A 86 -4.67 -3.75 -1.93
C ASN A 86 -3.77 -4.98 -2.01
N ASP A 87 -2.47 -4.80 -2.29
CA ASP A 87 -1.48 -5.87 -2.33
C ASP A 87 -1.39 -6.60 -0.97
N LEU A 88 -1.46 -5.85 0.14
CA LEU A 88 -1.50 -6.44 1.48
C LEU A 88 -2.77 -7.27 1.70
N TYR A 89 -3.95 -6.73 1.38
CA TYR A 89 -5.21 -7.49 1.51
C TYR A 89 -5.24 -8.72 0.59
N ASP A 90 -4.68 -8.60 -0.61
CA ASP A 90 -4.55 -9.72 -1.54
C ASP A 90 -3.61 -10.79 -1.01
N SER A 91 -2.51 -10.42 -0.34
CA SER A 91 -1.60 -11.38 0.29
C SER A 91 -2.21 -12.15 1.47
N ILE A 92 -3.17 -11.54 2.18
CA ILE A 92 -3.87 -12.17 3.31
C ILE A 92 -5.08 -13.00 2.82
N SER A 93 -5.62 -12.67 1.66
CA SER A 93 -6.75 -13.39 1.08
C SER A 93 -6.29 -14.76 0.55
N LEU A 94 -6.76 -15.84 1.18
CA LEU A 94 -6.67 -17.21 0.68
C LEU A 94 -7.50 -17.47 -0.59
N ARG A 95 -8.16 -16.44 -1.14
CA ARG A 95 -8.99 -16.61 -2.33
C ARG A 95 -8.07 -16.79 -3.54
N PRO A 96 -8.11 -17.93 -4.25
CA PRO A 96 -7.42 -18.03 -5.54
C PRO A 96 -8.04 -16.98 -6.48
N LYS A 97 -7.26 -15.95 -6.80
CA LYS A 97 -7.63 -14.91 -7.77
C LYS A 97 -6.96 -15.23 -9.10
N ASN A 98 -7.65 -14.90 -10.19
CA ASN A 98 -7.37 -15.33 -11.57
C ASN A 98 -7.72 -16.79 -11.87
N MET A 99 -8.68 -17.38 -11.16
CA MET A 99 -9.31 -18.61 -11.61
C MET A 99 -10.29 -18.30 -12.74
N THR A 100 -10.13 -19.00 -13.86
CA THR A 100 -11.19 -19.13 -14.86
C THR A 100 -12.43 -19.76 -14.21
N THR A 101 -13.61 -19.54 -14.78
CA THR A 101 -14.88 -20.09 -14.27
C THR A 101 -14.77 -21.59 -13.97
N THR A 102 -14.06 -22.33 -14.83
CA THR A 102 -13.81 -23.77 -14.67
C THR A 102 -12.98 -24.11 -13.43
N GLU A 103 -11.90 -23.36 -13.18
CA GLU A 103 -11.04 -23.59 -12.01
C GLU A 103 -11.77 -23.26 -10.71
N GLN A 104 -12.63 -22.23 -10.73
CA GLN A 104 -13.44 -21.87 -9.58
C GLN A 104 -14.50 -22.94 -9.26
N THR A 105 -15.13 -23.52 -10.28
CA THR A 105 -16.05 -24.66 -10.11
C THR A 105 -15.32 -25.88 -9.56
N LEU A 106 -14.15 -26.22 -10.10
CA LEU A 106 -13.37 -27.38 -9.66
C LEU A 106 -12.90 -27.23 -8.21
N TRP A 107 -12.43 -26.04 -7.83
CA TRP A 107 -12.03 -25.73 -6.46
C TRP A 107 -13.21 -25.85 -5.48
N SER A 108 -14.37 -25.32 -5.85
CA SER A 108 -15.58 -25.38 -5.02
C SER A 108 -16.04 -26.82 -4.78
N ILE A 109 -16.00 -27.67 -5.82
CA ILE A 109 -16.29 -29.11 -5.69
C ILE A 109 -15.25 -29.79 -4.80
N GLY A 110 -13.97 -29.48 -4.98
CA GLY A 110 -12.88 -30.03 -4.16
C GLY A 110 -13.05 -29.75 -2.67
N VAL A 111 -13.39 -28.51 -2.30
CA VAL A 111 -13.66 -28.14 -0.90
C VAL A 111 -14.89 -28.87 -0.35
N LEU A 112 -15.95 -29.00 -1.16
CA LEU A 112 -17.19 -29.68 -0.74
C LEU A 112 -16.93 -31.17 -0.47
N VAL A 113 -16.15 -31.84 -1.31
CA VAL A 113 -15.70 -33.23 -1.11
C VAL A 113 -14.83 -33.33 0.14
N LEU A 114 -13.88 -32.41 0.32
CA LEU A 114 -13.00 -32.43 1.50
C LEU A 114 -13.82 -32.31 2.81
N MET A 115 -14.84 -31.45 2.82
CA MET A 115 -15.73 -31.29 3.97
C MET A 115 -16.66 -32.48 4.20
N SER A 116 -16.93 -33.30 3.18
CA SER A 116 -17.76 -34.49 3.32
C SER A 116 -16.98 -35.73 3.76
N ILE A 117 -15.64 -35.71 3.76
CA ILE A 117 -14.80 -36.83 4.21
C ILE A 117 -15.12 -37.30 5.64
N PRO A 118 -15.25 -36.44 6.66
CA PRO A 118 -15.56 -36.90 8.01
C PRO A 118 -16.91 -37.63 8.09
N LEU A 119 -17.89 -37.17 7.33
CA LEU A 119 -19.22 -37.78 7.25
C LEU A 119 -19.17 -39.14 6.53
N LEU A 120 -18.41 -39.23 5.44
CA LEU A 120 -18.18 -40.48 4.71
C LEU A 120 -17.44 -41.53 5.57
N VAL A 121 -16.41 -41.10 6.31
CA VAL A 121 -15.68 -41.97 7.25
C VAL A 121 -16.59 -42.45 8.38
N ALA A 122 -17.41 -41.57 8.95
CA ALA A 122 -18.40 -41.96 9.96
C ALA A 122 -19.37 -43.01 9.41
N MET A 123 -19.92 -42.80 8.21
CA MET A 123 -20.82 -43.78 7.59
C MET A 123 -20.16 -45.14 7.35
N LEU A 124 -18.87 -45.18 7.02
CA LEU A 124 -18.14 -46.44 6.82
C LEU A 124 -17.81 -47.18 8.13
N ILE A 125 -17.72 -46.47 9.25
CA ILE A 125 -17.41 -47.06 10.57
C ILE A 125 -18.69 -47.52 11.28
N PHE A 126 -19.82 -46.83 11.08
CA PHE A 126 -21.10 -47.11 11.74
C PHE A 126 -22.05 -47.99 10.89
N HIS A 127 -21.59 -48.49 9.75
CA HIS A 127 -22.28 -49.51 8.94
C HIS A 127 -21.60 -50.87 9.14
#